data_AF-A0A6B2ULD4-F1
#
_entry.id   AF-A0A6B2ULD4-F1
#
_cell.length_a   1.000
_cell.length_b   1.000
_cell.length_c   1.000
_cell.angle_alpha   90.00
_cell.angle_beta   90.00
_cell.angle_gamma   90.00
#
_symmetry.space_group_name_H-M   'P 1'
#
loop_
_entity.id
_entity.type
_entity.pdbx_description
1 polymer ?
#
loop_
_entity_poly.entity_id
_entity_poly.type
_entity_poly.pdbx_seq_one_letter_code
_entity_poly.pdbx_strand_id
1 'polypeptide(L)'
;MVLEPPRRLVRALAEDRGADDAAAWLDRLPELADAAVRHHGVRVERLLQPGGRSGVILLVRGADDAPAVLKLAPPRARPAAE
;
A
#
# COMPACT_ATOMS: atom_id res chain seq x y z
N MET A 1 -4.81 -11.18 6.20
CA MET A 1 -4.60 -10.02 7.09
C MET A 1 -5.67 -8.99 6.78
N VAL A 2 -6.25 -8.28 7.76
CA VAL A 2 -7.16 -7.17 7.44
C VAL A 2 -6.35 -5.88 7.44
N LEU A 3 -6.18 -5.30 6.26
CA LEU A 3 -5.39 -4.07 6.06
C LEU A 3 -6.34 -2.93 5.70
N GLU A 4 -6.59 -2.08 6.68
CA GLU A 4 -7.43 -0.89 6.49
C GLU A 4 -6.59 0.25 5.91
N PRO A 5 -6.96 0.84 4.75
CA PRO A 5 -6.21 1.95 4.19
C PRO A 5 -6.22 3.19 5.12
N PRO A 6 -5.09 3.92 5.21
CA PRO A 6 -5.04 5.21 5.90
C PRO A 6 -6.12 6.18 5.38
N ARG A 7 -6.89 6.80 6.28
CA ARG A 7 -7.93 7.80 5.91
C ARG A 7 -7.41 8.91 5.00
N ARG A 8 -6.16 9.34 5.22
CA ARG A 8 -5.51 10.37 4.40
C ARG A 8 -5.27 9.92 2.96
N LEU A 9 -4.96 8.64 2.76
CA LEU A 9 -4.81 8.05 1.43
C LEU A 9 -6.16 8.02 0.71
N VAL A 10 -7.20 7.51 1.38
CA VAL A 10 -8.56 7.46 0.83
C VAL A 10 -9.01 8.84 0.35
N ARG A 11 -8.84 9.88 1.18
CA ARG A 11 -9.17 11.27 0.82
C ARG A 11 -8.36 11.77 -0.37
N ALA A 12 -7.04 11.61 -0.34
CA ALA A 12 -6.16 12.10 -1.40
C ALA A 12 -6.45 11.44 -2.76
N LEU A 13 -6.85 10.16 -2.77
CA LEU A 13 -7.19 9.45 -3.99
C LEU A 13 -8.59 9.78 -4.52
N ALA A 14 -9.52 10.22 -3.67
CA ALA A 14 -10.86 10.64 -4.04
C ALA A 14 -10.90 12.06 -4.64
N GLU A 15 -9.92 12.91 -4.29
CA GLU A 15 -9.78 14.29 -4.81
C GLU A 15 -9.26 14.35 -6.27
N ASP A 16 -8.89 13.22 -6.86
CA ASP A 16 -8.16 13.15 -8.15
C ASP A 16 -9.05 12.67 -9.32
N ARG A 17 -8.70 13.08 -10.56
CA ARG A 17 -9.40 12.69 -11.81
C ARG A 17 -9.05 11.23 -12.17
N GLY A 18 -9.70 10.30 -11.48
CA GLY A 18 -9.48 8.84 -11.60
C GLY A 18 -9.90 8.08 -10.35
N ALA A 19 -10.90 8.60 -9.64
CA ALA A 19 -11.34 8.10 -8.34
C ALA A 19 -11.86 6.65 -8.40
N ASP A 20 -12.50 6.25 -9.50
CA ASP A 20 -13.06 4.90 -9.67
C ASP A 20 -11.97 3.83 -9.69
N ASP A 21 -10.88 4.04 -10.43
CA ASP A 21 -9.70 3.16 -10.42
C ASP A 21 -9.04 3.12 -9.04
N ALA A 22 -9.11 4.24 -8.31
CA ALA A 22 -8.57 4.33 -6.97
C ALA A 22 -9.40 3.56 -5.94
N ALA A 23 -10.72 3.67 -6.02
CA ALA A 23 -11.66 2.93 -5.18
C ALA A 23 -11.49 1.43 -5.42
N ALA A 24 -11.48 0.99 -6.68
CA ALA A 24 -11.26 -0.40 -7.04
C ALA A 24 -9.89 -0.93 -6.55
N TRP A 25 -8.86 -0.08 -6.53
CA TRP A 25 -7.56 -0.45 -5.96
C TRP A 25 -7.59 -0.54 -4.43
N LEU A 26 -8.28 0.38 -3.74
CA LEU A 26 -8.44 0.38 -2.29
C LEU A 26 -9.23 -0.86 -1.82
N ASP A 27 -10.27 -1.25 -2.55
CA ASP A 27 -11.09 -2.43 -2.25
C ASP A 27 -10.29 -3.73 -2.32
N ARG A 28 -9.29 -3.78 -3.21
CA ARG A 28 -8.39 -4.94 -3.41
C ARG A 28 -7.11 -4.87 -2.59
N LEU A 29 -6.97 -3.86 -1.74
CA LEU A 29 -5.73 -3.57 -1.05
C LEU A 29 -5.27 -4.72 -0.12
N PRO A 30 -6.16 -5.37 0.67
CA PRO A 30 -5.77 -6.52 1.46
C PRO A 30 -5.18 -7.66 0.62
N GLU A 31 -5.79 -8.01 -0.52
CA GLU A 31 -5.30 -9.07 -1.41
C GLU A 31 -3.97 -8.70 -2.06
N LEU A 32 -3.82 -7.44 -2.49
CA LEU A 32 -2.60 -6.92 -3.07
C LEU A 32 -1.44 -6.94 -2.07
N ALA A 33 -1.69 -6.57 -0.81
CA ALA A 33 -0.70 -6.64 0.25
C ALA A 33 -0.29 -8.09 0.52
N ASP A 34 -1.26 -8.98 0.65
CA ASP A 34 -1.05 -10.40 0.87
C ASP A 34 -0.23 -11.05 -0.27
N ALA A 35 -0.48 -10.66 -1.53
CA ALA A 35 0.26 -11.14 -2.69
C ALA A 35 1.71 -10.60 -2.71
N ALA A 36 1.90 -9.31 -2.45
CA ALA A 36 3.21 -8.68 -2.43
C ALA A 36 4.10 -9.23 -1.30
N VAL A 37 3.53 -9.43 -0.12
CA VAL A 37 4.21 -10.01 1.05
C VAL A 37 4.70 -11.43 0.74
N ARG A 38 3.86 -12.27 0.13
CA ARG A 38 4.25 -13.61 -0.33
C ARG A 38 5.31 -13.57 -1.42
N HIS A 39 5.14 -12.70 -2.42
CA HIS A 39 6.08 -12.56 -3.52
C HIS A 39 7.48 -12.15 -3.06
N HIS A 40 7.58 -11.24 -2.09
CA HIS A 40 8.86 -10.77 -1.54
C HIS A 40 9.37 -11.61 -0.36
N GLY A 41 8.63 -12.62 0.10
CA GLY A 41 9.03 -13.46 1.23
C GLY A 41 9.21 -12.69 2.54
N VAL A 42 8.41 -11.64 2.75
CA VAL A 42 8.50 -10.78 3.96
C VAL A 42 7.33 -11.04 4.90
N ARG A 43 7.42 -10.55 6.14
CA ARG A 43 6.33 -10.55 7.13
C ARG A 43 5.95 -9.12 7.49
N VAL A 44 4.67 -8.78 7.51
CA VAL A 44 4.20 -7.46 7.95
C VAL A 44 4.31 -7.31 9.46
N GLU A 45 4.92 -6.22 9.90
CA GLU A 45 4.92 -5.80 11.31
C GLU A 45 3.81 -4.80 11.60
N ARG A 46 3.73 -3.74 10.78
CA ARG A 46 2.75 -2.68 10.96
C ARG A 46 2.51 -1.89 9.69
N LEU A 47 1.29 -1.39 9.57
CA LEU A 47 0.96 -0.31 8.64
C LEU A 47 1.49 1.02 9.20
N LEU A 48 2.21 1.79 8.39
CA LEU A 48 2.70 3.10 8.80
C LEU A 48 1.56 4.14 8.75
N GLN A 49 1.38 4.85 9.86
CA GLN A 49 0.41 5.94 10.03
C GLN A 49 1.13 7.18 10.58
N PRO A 50 0.80 8.40 10.10
CA PRO A 50 -0.14 8.70 9.03
C PRO A 50 0.37 8.16 7.68
N GLY A 51 -0.53 7.54 6.92
CA GLY A 51 -0.18 7.01 5.60
C GLY A 51 0.22 8.10 4.59
N GLY A 52 0.89 7.64 3.52
CA GLY A 52 1.20 8.46 2.35
C GLY A 52 -0.06 8.91 1.59
N ARG A 53 0.10 9.88 0.68
CA ARG A 53 -0.97 10.36 -0.22
C ARG A 53 -1.09 9.54 -1.51
N SER A 54 -0.06 8.74 -1.83
CA SER A 54 0.09 8.05 -3.10
C SER A 54 0.23 6.53 -2.96
N GLY A 55 -0.02 6.00 -1.76
CA GLY A 55 0.04 4.57 -1.47
C GLY A 55 0.09 4.26 0.02
N VAL A 56 0.14 2.97 0.34
CA VAL A 56 0.38 2.48 1.70
C VAL A 56 1.82 2.06 1.89
N ILE A 57 2.31 2.22 3.11
CA ILE A 57 3.66 1.86 3.53
C ILE A 57 3.53 0.84 4.66
N LEU A 58 4.12 -0.33 4.45
CA LEU A 58 4.17 -1.41 5.43
C LEU A 58 5.59 -1.55 5.92
N LEU A 59 5.77 -1.58 7.23
CA LEU A 59 7.00 -2.06 7.81
C LEU A 59 6.96 -3.58 7.82
N VAL A 60 8.02 -4.17 7.31
CA VAL A 60 8.11 -5.62 7.11
C VAL A 60 9.46 -6.15 7.60
N ARG A 61 9.51 -7.46 7.84
CA ARG A 61 10.73 -8.21 8.17
C ARG A 61 11.06 -9.20 7.06
N GLY A 62 12.32 -9.21 6.64
CA GLY A 62 12.86 -10.18 5.67
C GLY A 62 13.27 -11.52 6.31
N ALA A 63 13.95 -12.36 5.52
CA ALA A 63 14.34 -13.72 5.90
C ALA A 63 15.18 -13.83 7.18
N ASP A 64 15.99 -12.80 7.49
CA ASP A 64 16.86 -12.75 8.69
C ASP A 64 16.36 -11.72 9.72
N ASP A 65 15.05 -11.48 9.77
CA ASP A 65 14.43 -10.41 10.59
C ASP A 65 14.95 -8.98 10.28
N ALA A 66 15.60 -8.82 9.12
CA ALA A 66 16.07 -7.55 8.63
C ALA A 66 14.88 -6.59 8.42
N PRO A 67 14.92 -5.36 8.96
CA PRO A 67 13.85 -4.39 8.77
C PRO A 67 13.85 -3.90 7.32
N ALA A 68 12.66 -3.84 6.73
CA ALA A 68 12.45 -3.33 5.39
C ALA A 68 11.12 -2.59 5.29
N VAL A 69 10.90 -1.96 4.14
CA VAL A 69 9.67 -1.23 3.83
C VAL A 69 9.09 -1.76 2.52
N LEU A 70 7.79 -2.06 2.53
CA LEU A 70 7.03 -2.39 1.34
C LEU A 70 6.06 -1.24 1.04
N LYS A 71 6.20 -0.61 -0.12
CA LYS A 71 5.28 0.42 -0.63
C LYS A 71 4.36 -0.18 -1.67
N LEU A 72 3.05 -0.07 -1.46
CA LEU A 72 2.04 -0.41 -2.44
C LEU A 72 1.40 0.88 -2.93
N ALA A 73 1.46 1.11 -4.23
CA ALA A 73 0.90 2.29 -4.89
C ALA A 73 -0.08 1.84 -5.99
N PRO A 74 -1.20 2.56 -6.19
CA PRO A 74 -2.02 2.36 -7.37
C PRO A 74 -1.19 2.60 -8.65
N PRO A 75 -1.55 1.99 -9.80
CA PRO A 75 -0.78 2.10 -11.04
C PRO A 75 -0.38 3.54 -11.43
N ARG A 76 -1.27 4.51 -11.24
CA ARG A 76 -1.02 5.93 -11.52
C ARG A 76 0.02 6.60 -10.62
N ALA A 77 0.28 6.04 -9.44
CA ALA A 77 1.26 6.54 -8.48
C ALA A 77 2.58 5.75 -8.53
N ARG A 78 2.79 4.94 -9.58
CA ARG A 78 4.05 4.21 -9.78
C ARG A 78 5.20 5.18 -10.10
N PRO A 79 6.46 4.87 -9.72
CA PRO A 79 7.62 5.76 -9.88
C PRO A 79 8.09 6.08 -11.32
N ALA A 80 7.21 6.03 -12.32
CA ALA A 80 7.48 6.50 -13.69
C ALA A 80 6.49 7.59 -14.13
N ALA A 81 5.73 8.15 -13.19
CA ALA A 81 4.74 9.21 -13.38
C ALA A 81 5.25 10.58 -12.87
N GLU A 82 6.58 10.77 -12.81
CA GLU A 82 7.25 12.02 -12.45
C GLU A 82 7.82 12.71 -13.68
#